data_AF-A0A0D2Y6H3-F1
#
_entry.id   AF-A0A0D2Y6H3-F1
#
_cell.length_a   1.000
_cell.length_b   1.000
_cell.length_c   1.000
_cell.angle_alpha   90.00
_cell.angle_beta   90.00
_cell.angle_gamma   90.00
#
_symmetry.space_group_name_H-M   'P 1'
#
loop_
_entity.id
_entity.type
_entity.pdbx_description
1 polymer ?
#
loop_
_entity_poly.entity_id
_entity_poly.type
_entity_poly.pdbx_seq_one_letter_code
_entity_poly.pdbx_strand_id
1 'polypeptide(L)'
;MTNWTHLIRFRAVEDGQVHLGQLVDTSRDVGIDCLNGVEVKAFLINGDVFNGTVTQNIFTVDHVRYKQIPNTHERLIKIFAKLLSPVSREQCNYIRCLGLNYRDHAETLGVKAIYNGQTVQDGNTKNMIFSVRKQISSLSRGTTLEAGTVVLTGTPAGIGYFHNPRVSLEAGSQIEIQIEKIGTLVNEVKYDVI
;
A
#
# COMPACT_ATOMS: atom_id res chain seq x y z
N MET A 1 2.80 10.42 22.14
CA MET A 1 1.98 10.18 20.94
C MET A 1 2.93 10.10 19.76
N THR A 2 2.69 9.19 18.83
CA THR A 2 3.44 9.11 17.57
C THR A 2 3.22 10.40 16.78
N ASN A 3 4.31 11.04 16.34
CA ASN A 3 4.28 12.36 15.67
C ASN A 3 4.28 12.27 14.14
N TRP A 4 4.20 11.07 13.57
CA TRP A 4 4.15 10.90 12.12
C TRP A 4 2.71 10.97 11.61
N THR A 5 2.53 11.48 10.39
CA THR A 5 1.26 11.56 9.66
C THR A 5 1.26 10.68 8.41
N HIS A 6 2.43 10.39 7.83
CA HIS A 6 2.58 9.63 6.58
C HIS A 6 3.65 8.56 6.72
N LEU A 7 3.32 7.50 7.46
CA LEU A 7 4.22 6.38 7.72
C LEU A 7 4.48 5.58 6.44
N ILE A 8 5.76 5.36 6.15
CA ILE A 8 6.22 4.41 5.15
C ILE A 8 7.23 3.44 5.77
N ARG A 9 7.24 2.20 5.25
CA ARG A 9 8.32 1.24 5.49
C ARG A 9 9.00 0.98 4.17
N PHE A 10 10.31 1.18 4.11
CA PHE A 10 11.03 1.20 2.84
C PHE A 10 12.43 0.64 2.98
N ARG A 11 12.99 0.16 1.88
CA ARG A 11 14.43 -0.07 1.78
C ARG A 11 15.14 1.23 1.42
N ALA A 12 16.20 1.59 2.14
CA ALA A 12 16.97 2.79 1.86
C ALA A 12 18.08 2.55 0.84
N VAL A 13 18.39 3.58 0.05
CA VAL A 13 19.49 3.54 -0.93
C VAL A 13 20.85 3.61 -0.24
N GLU A 14 20.94 4.35 0.86
CA GLU A 14 22.17 4.68 1.58
C GLU A 14 22.86 3.45 2.16
N ASP A 15 22.10 2.55 2.78
CA ASP A 15 22.63 1.37 3.48
C ASP A 15 22.04 0.04 2.99
N GLY A 16 21.05 0.09 2.09
CA GLY A 16 20.36 -1.09 1.58
C GLY A 16 19.49 -1.80 2.62
N GLN A 17 19.25 -1.20 3.78
CA GLN A 17 18.48 -1.76 4.89
C GLN A 17 17.03 -1.28 4.88
N VAL A 18 16.18 -1.95 5.66
CA VAL A 18 14.77 -1.58 5.81
C VAL A 18 14.60 -0.63 6.99
N HIS A 19 13.90 0.47 6.74
CA HIS A 19 13.63 1.52 7.71
C HIS A 19 12.15 1.88 7.77
N LEU A 20 11.74 2.48 8.89
CA LEU A 20 10.50 3.24 8.99
C LEU A 20 10.81 4.71 8.75
N GLY A 21 9.89 5.41 8.10
CA GLY A 21 10.04 6.85 7.91
C GLY A 21 8.74 7.57 7.65
N GLN A 22 8.86 8.88 7.61
CA GLN A 22 7.82 9.79 7.16
C GLN A 22 8.32 10.53 5.93
N LEU A 23 7.48 10.67 4.91
CA LEU A 23 7.81 11.48 3.73
C LEU A 23 8.22 12.90 4.12
N VAL A 24 9.30 13.41 3.52
CA VAL A 24 9.72 14.81 3.69
C VAL A 24 8.68 15.74 3.07
N ASP A 25 8.15 15.37 1.90
CA ASP A 25 7.03 16.05 1.26
C ASP A 25 5.80 15.13 1.28
N THR A 26 4.88 15.43 2.19
CA THR A 26 3.65 14.64 2.41
C THR A 26 2.56 14.92 1.39
N SER A 27 2.77 15.84 0.45
CA SER A 27 1.79 16.11 -0.62
C SER A 27 1.90 15.13 -1.80
N ARG A 28 2.93 14.29 -1.81
CA ARG A 28 3.30 13.42 -2.91
C ARG A 28 2.75 12.00 -2.75
N ASP A 29 2.44 11.37 -3.87
CA ASP A 29 2.14 9.94 -3.90
C ASP A 29 3.44 9.14 -4.04
N VAL A 30 3.94 8.64 -2.91
CA VAL A 30 5.18 7.87 -2.85
C VAL A 30 5.18 6.65 -3.77
N GLY A 31 4.04 6.00 -3.97
CA GLY A 31 3.97 4.81 -4.82
C GLY A 31 4.14 5.13 -6.29
N ILE A 32 3.48 6.19 -6.78
CA ILE A 32 3.65 6.68 -8.15
C ILE A 32 5.06 7.23 -8.37
N ASP A 33 5.59 8.01 -7.42
CA ASP A 33 6.96 8.52 -7.52
C ASP A 33 7.98 7.39 -7.60
N CYS A 34 7.84 6.37 -6.73
CA CYS A 34 8.71 5.20 -6.75
C CYS A 34 8.60 4.42 -8.06
N LEU A 35 7.39 4.32 -8.65
CA LEU A 35 7.17 3.66 -9.93
C LEU A 35 7.85 4.43 -11.08
N ASN A 36 7.76 5.75 -11.06
CA ASN A 36 8.30 6.64 -12.09
C ASN A 36 9.81 6.91 -11.95
N GLY A 37 10.46 6.33 -10.94
CA GLY A 37 11.88 6.54 -10.67
C GLY A 37 12.19 7.94 -10.17
N VAL A 38 11.20 8.64 -9.60
CA VAL A 38 11.40 9.94 -8.98
C VAL A 38 12.04 9.73 -7.61
N GLU A 39 13.05 10.54 -7.28
CA GLU A 39 13.70 10.47 -5.98
C GLU A 39 12.71 10.85 -4.87
N VAL A 40 12.52 9.93 -3.91
CA VAL A 40 11.68 10.16 -2.72
C VAL A 40 12.57 10.16 -1.48
N LYS A 41 12.38 11.16 -0.62
CA LYS A 41 13.08 11.30 0.65
C LYS A 41 12.13 11.13 1.83
N ALA A 42 12.63 10.51 2.88
CA ALA A 42 11.90 10.31 4.13
C ALA A 42 12.76 10.61 5.35
N PHE A 43 12.18 11.29 6.33
CA PHE A 43 12.71 11.37 7.68
C PHE A 43 12.64 9.99 8.34
N LEU A 44 13.74 9.52 8.91
CA LEU A 44 13.74 8.25 9.64
C LEU A 44 12.87 8.34 10.88
N ILE A 45 12.15 7.25 11.16
CA ILE A 45 11.44 7.03 12.41
C ILE A 45 12.28 6.07 13.25
N ASN A 46 12.66 6.50 14.45
CA ASN A 46 13.31 5.63 15.44
C ASN A 46 12.24 4.97 16.33
N GLY A 47 12.34 3.65 16.52
CA GLY A 47 11.35 2.85 17.24
C GLY A 47 10.51 1.98 16.30
N ASP A 48 9.25 1.76 16.65
CA ASP A 48 8.31 0.93 15.90
C ASP A 48 7.12 1.74 15.35
N VAL A 49 6.19 1.04 14.69
CA VAL A 49 5.00 1.66 14.10
C VAL A 49 3.99 2.17 15.14
N PHE A 50 4.13 1.85 16.43
CA PHE A 50 3.19 2.22 17.49
C PHE A 50 3.73 3.32 18.41
N ASN A 51 5.05 3.39 18.59
CA ASN A 51 5.73 4.27 19.53
C ASN A 51 6.88 5.08 18.89
N GLY A 52 7.05 4.97 17.57
CA GLY A 52 8.15 5.61 16.87
C GLY A 52 8.12 7.13 16.88
N THR A 53 9.32 7.73 16.83
CA THR A 53 9.52 9.18 16.79
C THR A 53 10.24 9.58 15.50
N VAL A 54 9.70 10.58 14.80
CA VAL A 54 10.33 11.15 13.59
C VAL A 54 11.63 11.86 13.99
N THR A 55 12.72 11.53 13.32
CA THR A 55 14.05 12.12 13.50
C THR A 55 14.33 13.18 12.43
N GLN A 56 15.48 13.85 12.52
CA GLN A 56 15.96 14.77 11.48
C GLN A 56 16.79 14.07 10.38
N ASN A 57 17.08 12.77 10.53
CA ASN A 57 17.87 12.03 9.56
C ASN A 57 17.03 11.75 8.32
N ILE A 58 17.54 12.11 7.14
CA ILE A 58 16.83 11.95 5.86
C ILE A 58 17.49 10.83 5.06
N PHE A 59 16.68 9.86 4.64
CA PHE A 59 17.09 8.72 3.84
C PHE A 59 16.29 8.71 2.52
N THR A 60 16.87 8.07 1.51
CA THR A 60 16.31 7.98 0.17
C THR A 60 15.63 6.64 -0.02
N VAL A 61 14.38 6.67 -0.47
CA VAL A 61 13.59 5.48 -0.74
C VAL A 61 14.09 4.80 -2.02
N ASP A 62 14.34 3.49 -1.93
CA ASP A 62 14.69 2.65 -3.08
C ASP A 62 13.49 2.57 -4.04
N HIS A 63 13.65 3.14 -5.23
CA HIS A 63 12.64 3.29 -6.28
C HIS A 63 12.95 2.38 -7.47
N VAL A 64 12.02 2.31 -8.43
CA VAL A 64 12.21 1.51 -9.64
C VAL A 64 13.41 2.06 -10.42
N ARG A 65 14.36 1.19 -10.74
CA ARG A 65 15.51 1.53 -11.57
C ARG A 65 15.57 0.61 -12.77
N TYR A 66 16.04 1.15 -13.88
CA TYR A 66 16.26 0.41 -15.10
C TYR A 66 17.77 0.17 -15.28
N LYS A 67 18.19 -1.10 -15.31
CA LYS A 67 19.59 -1.45 -15.55
C LYS A 67 19.76 -1.96 -16.99
N GLN A 68 20.69 -1.39 -17.74
CA GLN A 68 21.06 -1.90 -19.05
C GLN A 68 21.72 -3.27 -18.91
N ILE A 69 21.29 -4.23 -19.72
CA ILE A 69 21.95 -5.52 -19.84
C ILE A 69 23.27 -5.29 -20.62
N PRO A 70 24.43 -5.63 -20.05
CA PRO A 70 25.69 -5.52 -20.77
C PRO A 70 25.66 -6.36 -22.06
N ASN A 71 26.14 -5.80 -23.17
CA ASN A 71 26.31 -6.48 -24.47
C ASN A 71 25.02 -6.86 -25.22
N THR A 72 23.89 -6.23 -24.95
CA THR A 72 22.65 -6.38 -25.75
C THR A 72 22.10 -5.03 -26.21
N HIS A 73 21.61 -4.95 -27.46
CA HIS A 73 21.04 -3.73 -28.03
C HIS A 73 19.64 -3.38 -27.46
N GLU A 74 18.98 -4.31 -26.76
CA GLU A 74 17.70 -4.07 -26.10
C GLU A 74 17.53 -4.84 -24.78
N ARG A 75 16.62 -4.29 -23.96
CA ARG A 75 16.08 -4.71 -22.65
C ARG A 75 16.82 -4.15 -21.43
N LEU A 76 16.26 -3.08 -20.89
CA LEU A 76 16.49 -2.67 -19.51
C LEU A 76 15.83 -3.70 -18.57
N ILE A 77 16.56 -4.17 -17.56
CA ILE A 77 15.95 -4.93 -16.45
C ILE A 77 15.29 -3.90 -15.53
N LYS A 78 13.98 -4.03 -15.34
CA LYS A 78 13.23 -3.28 -14.33
C LYS A 78 13.54 -3.87 -12.95
N ILE A 79 14.21 -3.10 -12.11
CA ILE A 79 14.46 -3.40 -10.70
C ILE A 79 13.34 -2.74 -9.90
N PHE A 80 12.58 -3.50 -9.11
CA PHE A 80 11.43 -2.97 -8.39
C PHE A 80 11.83 -2.10 -7.19
N ALA A 81 11.09 -1.00 -7.02
CA ALA A 81 11.06 -0.24 -5.77
C ALA A 81 10.67 -1.17 -4.60
N LYS A 82 11.23 -0.93 -3.42
CA LYS A 82 10.87 -1.68 -2.20
C LYS A 82 10.19 -0.77 -1.19
N LEU A 83 9.03 -0.25 -1.56
CA LEU A 83 8.02 0.08 -0.56
C LEU A 83 7.47 -1.21 0.01
N LEU A 84 7.41 -1.29 1.34
CA LEU A 84 6.99 -2.46 2.08
C LEU A 84 5.70 -2.12 2.84
N SER A 85 4.95 -3.16 3.21
CA SER A 85 3.85 -3.01 4.18
C SER A 85 4.35 -2.23 5.39
N PRO A 86 3.63 -1.17 5.83
CA PRO A 86 4.03 -0.36 6.99
C PRO A 86 4.26 -1.21 8.24
N VAL A 87 3.45 -2.26 8.43
CA VAL A 87 3.59 -3.26 9.49
C VAL A 87 4.32 -4.48 8.96
N SER A 88 5.35 -4.95 9.67
CA SER A 88 6.06 -6.20 9.36
C SER A 88 5.24 -7.45 9.70
N ARG A 89 5.68 -8.64 9.29
CA ARG A 89 4.98 -9.90 9.61
C ARG A 89 5.01 -10.17 11.11
N GLU A 90 6.13 -9.86 11.75
CA GLU A 90 6.37 -10.06 13.17
C GLU A 90 5.53 -9.12 14.04
N GLN A 91 5.14 -7.97 13.49
CA GLN A 91 4.27 -6.98 14.14
C GLN A 91 2.78 -7.19 13.80
N CYS A 92 2.45 -8.11 12.89
CA CYS A 92 1.09 -8.41 12.48
C CYS A 92 0.61 -9.66 13.21
N ASN A 93 -0.15 -9.47 14.29
CA ASN A 93 -0.58 -10.58 15.14
C ASN A 93 -1.61 -11.48 14.42
N TYR A 94 -2.57 -10.86 13.71
CA TYR A 94 -3.51 -11.56 12.85
C TYR A 94 -4.21 -10.61 11.89
N ILE A 95 -4.70 -11.18 10.78
CA ILE A 95 -5.50 -10.48 9.78
C ILE A 95 -6.97 -10.85 9.99
N ARG A 96 -7.86 -9.85 9.99
CA ARG A 96 -9.31 -10.05 10.00
C ARG A 96 -9.90 -9.52 8.70
N CYS A 97 -10.55 -10.41 7.94
CA CYS A 97 -11.25 -10.05 6.70
C CYS A 97 -12.74 -9.92 6.98
N LEU A 98 -13.31 -8.73 6.78
CA LEU A 98 -14.76 -8.52 6.91
C LEU A 98 -15.39 -8.45 5.53
N GLY A 99 -16.29 -9.40 5.24
CA GLY A 99 -16.98 -9.50 3.95
C GLY A 99 -18.44 -9.08 4.02
N LEU A 100 -18.76 -7.83 4.40
CA LEU A 100 -20.15 -7.29 4.40
C LEU A 100 -20.16 -5.76 4.16
N ASN A 101 -21.01 -5.25 3.23
CA ASN A 101 -20.84 -3.98 2.47
C ASN A 101 -22.14 -3.10 2.23
N TYR A 102 -22.13 -1.81 2.69
CA TYR A 102 -22.95 -0.55 2.63
C TYR A 102 -24.03 0.04 3.63
N ARG A 103 -23.68 1.17 4.34
CA ARG A 103 -24.31 2.09 5.38
C ARG A 103 -23.45 2.63 6.59
N ASP A 104 -22.86 3.81 6.39
CA ASP A 104 -22.42 4.89 7.32
C ASP A 104 -21.02 4.91 8.00
N HIS A 105 -20.37 6.09 7.86
CA HIS A 105 -19.32 6.78 8.69
C HIS A 105 -17.81 6.44 8.56
N ALA A 106 -17.24 6.42 7.35
CA ALA A 106 -15.79 6.62 7.15
C ALA A 106 -15.52 8.03 6.57
N GLU A 107 -14.33 8.59 6.80
CA GLU A 107 -13.86 9.72 5.99
C GLU A 107 -14.02 9.36 4.51
N THR A 108 -14.59 10.26 3.71
CA THR A 108 -14.94 9.97 2.32
C THR A 108 -13.69 10.04 1.45
N LEU A 109 -13.13 8.87 1.13
CA LEU A 109 -11.96 8.71 0.30
C LEU A 109 -12.36 7.93 -0.94
N GLY A 110 -11.98 8.44 -2.11
CA GLY A 110 -12.01 7.67 -3.35
C GLY A 110 -11.09 6.45 -3.26
N VAL A 111 -11.58 5.31 -3.73
CA VAL A 111 -10.83 4.05 -3.82
C VAL A 111 -10.96 3.52 -5.23
N LYS A 112 -9.83 3.33 -5.93
CA LYS A 112 -9.81 2.81 -7.29
C LYS A 112 -8.90 1.60 -7.41
N ALA A 113 -9.29 0.68 -8.28
CA ALA A 113 -8.42 -0.38 -8.78
C ALA A 113 -8.28 -0.23 -10.29
N ILE A 114 -7.05 -0.18 -10.77
CA ILE A 114 -6.69 -0.01 -12.18
C ILE A 114 -5.90 -1.23 -12.62
N TYR A 115 -6.42 -1.98 -13.58
CA TYR A 115 -5.80 -3.16 -14.16
C TYR A 115 -5.30 -2.83 -15.57
N ASN A 116 -3.98 -2.89 -15.79
CA ASN A 116 -3.33 -2.53 -17.06
C ASN A 116 -3.81 -1.18 -17.63
N GLY A 117 -3.90 -0.15 -16.78
CA GLY A 117 -4.37 1.19 -17.15
C GLY A 117 -5.89 1.35 -17.25
N GLN A 118 -6.67 0.27 -17.14
CA GLN A 118 -8.13 0.33 -17.13
C GLN A 118 -8.69 0.30 -15.70
N THR A 119 -9.49 1.30 -15.34
CA THR A 119 -10.23 1.30 -14.07
C THR A 119 -11.23 0.14 -14.04
N VAL A 120 -11.04 -0.81 -13.11
CA VAL A 120 -11.92 -1.97 -12.90
C VAL A 120 -12.78 -1.84 -11.65
N GLN A 121 -12.34 -1.04 -10.67
CA GLN A 121 -13.16 -0.62 -9.53
C GLN A 121 -13.04 0.89 -9.34
N ASP A 122 -14.16 1.55 -9.09
CA ASP A 122 -14.23 2.97 -8.72
C ASP A 122 -15.28 3.14 -7.62
N GLY A 123 -14.83 3.38 -6.40
CA GLY A 123 -15.66 3.41 -5.22
C GLY A 123 -15.29 4.53 -4.27
N ASN A 124 -16.06 4.64 -3.19
CA ASN A 124 -15.78 5.58 -2.13
C ASN A 124 -16.13 4.98 -0.77
N THR A 125 -15.29 5.22 0.23
CA THR A 125 -15.48 4.74 1.61
C THR A 125 -16.78 5.26 2.26
N LYS A 126 -17.35 6.38 1.78
CA LYS A 126 -18.68 6.86 2.22
C LYS A 126 -19.78 5.83 2.01
N ASN A 127 -19.56 4.90 1.06
CA ASN A 127 -20.55 3.90 0.76
C ASN A 127 -20.55 2.76 1.80
N MET A 128 -19.47 2.47 2.58
CA MET A 128 -19.25 1.30 3.50
C MET A 128 -20.43 0.86 4.43
N ILE A 129 -20.66 -0.46 4.71
CA ILE A 129 -21.83 -1.02 5.54
C ILE A 129 -21.69 -0.81 7.00
N PHE A 130 -20.46 -0.99 7.38
CA PHE A 130 -20.01 -0.83 8.71
C PHE A 130 -18.87 0.14 8.50
N SER A 131 -19.02 1.38 8.98
CA SER A 131 -17.87 2.24 9.18
C SER A 131 -16.75 1.49 9.86
N VAL A 132 -15.53 1.96 9.67
CA VAL A 132 -14.36 1.52 10.45
C VAL A 132 -14.71 1.46 11.94
N ARG A 133 -15.37 2.49 12.50
CA ARG A 133 -15.81 2.50 13.91
C ARG A 133 -16.72 1.33 14.27
N LYS A 134 -17.72 1.03 13.44
CA LYS A 134 -18.66 -0.07 13.67
C LYS A 134 -18.00 -1.43 13.50
N GLN A 135 -17.07 -1.57 12.55
CA GLN A 135 -16.25 -2.77 12.39
C GLN A 135 -15.41 -3.05 13.63
N ILE A 136 -14.66 -2.04 14.11
CA ILE A 136 -13.85 -2.13 15.32
C ILE A 136 -14.69 -2.49 16.54
N SER A 137 -15.81 -1.77 16.77
CA SER A 137 -16.73 -2.05 17.88
C SER A 137 -17.32 -3.46 17.82
N SER A 138 -17.63 -3.96 16.63
CA SER A 138 -18.20 -5.30 16.48
C SER A 138 -17.16 -6.39 16.72
N LEU A 139 -15.96 -6.22 16.15
CA LEU A 139 -14.84 -7.15 16.32
C LEU A 139 -14.37 -7.22 17.78
N SER A 140 -14.31 -6.09 18.48
CA SER A 140 -13.83 -6.03 19.86
C SER A 140 -14.75 -6.70 20.89
N ARG A 141 -16.00 -7.03 20.52
CA ARG A 141 -16.92 -7.81 21.38
C ARG A 141 -16.57 -9.30 21.40
N GLY A 142 -15.99 -9.83 20.32
CA GLY A 142 -15.67 -11.25 20.19
C GLY A 142 -14.26 -11.61 20.65
N THR A 143 -13.33 -10.66 20.53
CA THR A 143 -11.91 -10.84 20.92
C THR A 143 -11.29 -9.48 21.20
N THR A 144 -10.31 -9.45 22.10
CA THR A 144 -9.41 -8.31 22.23
C THR A 144 -8.77 -8.00 20.87
N LEU A 145 -8.72 -6.71 20.50
CA LEU A 145 -8.00 -6.24 19.31
C LEU A 145 -6.63 -5.73 19.72
N GLU A 146 -5.61 -6.54 19.47
CA GLU A 146 -4.23 -6.19 19.83
C GLU A 146 -3.64 -5.16 18.86
N ALA A 147 -2.70 -4.35 19.35
CA ALA A 147 -1.90 -3.48 18.49
C ALA A 147 -1.21 -4.31 17.39
N GLY A 148 -1.31 -3.86 16.14
CA GLY A 148 -0.82 -4.61 14.98
C GLY A 148 -1.85 -5.49 14.30
N THR A 149 -3.08 -5.57 14.82
CA THR A 149 -4.20 -6.18 14.09
C THR A 149 -4.46 -5.45 12.78
N VAL A 150 -4.42 -6.19 11.67
CA VAL A 150 -4.80 -5.66 10.35
C VAL A 150 -6.24 -6.07 10.02
N VAL A 151 -7.10 -5.09 9.76
CA VAL A 151 -8.49 -5.31 9.38
C VAL A 151 -8.69 -4.94 7.91
N LEU A 152 -9.07 -5.92 7.09
CA LEU A 152 -9.46 -5.68 5.70
C LEU A 152 -10.94 -5.31 5.68
N THR A 153 -11.22 -4.05 5.37
CA THR A 153 -12.53 -3.41 5.59
C THR A 153 -13.55 -3.63 4.47
N GLY A 154 -13.26 -4.55 3.55
CA GLY A 154 -14.05 -4.81 2.36
C GLY A 154 -13.50 -4.13 1.10
N THR A 155 -14.18 -4.36 -0.03
CA THR A 155 -13.82 -3.82 -1.36
C THR A 155 -15.05 -3.21 -2.04
N PRO A 156 -14.91 -2.14 -2.85
CA PRO A 156 -15.98 -1.60 -3.69
C PRO A 156 -16.56 -2.63 -4.69
N ALA A 157 -17.62 -2.23 -5.41
CA ALA A 157 -18.09 -2.99 -6.57
C ALA A 157 -17.02 -3.04 -7.68
N GLY A 158 -17.17 -3.98 -8.63
CA GLY A 158 -16.28 -4.12 -9.79
C GLY A 158 -15.17 -5.16 -9.64
N ILE A 159 -15.27 -6.09 -8.68
CA ILE A 159 -14.34 -7.23 -8.67
C ILE A 159 -14.44 -8.02 -9.98
N GLY A 160 -13.30 -8.47 -10.51
CA GLY A 160 -13.18 -9.01 -11.87
C GLY A 160 -14.15 -10.15 -12.22
N TYR A 161 -14.57 -10.92 -11.22
CA TYR A 161 -15.54 -12.01 -11.36
C TYR A 161 -16.93 -11.55 -11.87
N PHE A 162 -17.35 -10.32 -11.54
CA PHE A 162 -18.66 -9.78 -11.93
C PHE A 162 -18.64 -8.98 -13.24
N HIS A 163 -17.48 -8.84 -13.89
CA HIS A 163 -17.41 -8.22 -15.23
C HIS A 163 -17.93 -9.18 -16.31
N ASN A 164 -18.37 -8.63 -17.43
CA ASN A 164 -18.72 -9.38 -18.64
C ASN A 164 -18.07 -8.73 -19.88
N PRO A 165 -16.98 -9.30 -20.45
CA PRO A 165 -16.33 -10.55 -20.03
C PRO A 165 -15.66 -10.45 -18.66
N ARG A 166 -15.45 -11.59 -18.00
CA ARG A 166 -14.76 -11.63 -16.70
C ARG A 166 -13.33 -11.11 -16.83
N VAL A 167 -12.86 -10.40 -15.81
CA VAL A 167 -11.48 -9.93 -15.70
C VAL A 167 -10.76 -10.79 -14.67
N SER A 168 -9.61 -11.37 -15.04
CA SER A 168 -8.72 -12.11 -14.14
C SER A 168 -7.32 -11.51 -14.22
N LEU A 169 -6.56 -11.61 -13.13
CA LEU A 169 -5.17 -11.17 -13.12
C LEU A 169 -4.30 -12.16 -13.90
N GLU A 170 -3.59 -11.66 -14.90
CA GLU A 170 -2.69 -12.44 -15.75
C GLU A 170 -1.23 -12.15 -15.42
N ALA A 171 -0.33 -13.11 -15.65
CA ALA A 171 1.10 -12.89 -15.46
C ALA A 171 1.62 -11.75 -16.35
N GLY A 172 2.45 -10.89 -15.75
CA GLY A 172 2.98 -9.68 -16.39
C GLY A 172 2.03 -8.48 -16.32
N SER A 173 0.77 -8.67 -15.93
CA SER A 173 -0.15 -7.55 -15.74
C SER A 173 0.21 -6.71 -14.52
N GLN A 174 -0.23 -5.46 -14.54
CA GLN A 174 -0.10 -4.51 -13.47
C GLN A 174 -1.46 -4.25 -12.82
N ILE A 175 -1.49 -4.24 -11.50
CA ILE A 175 -2.64 -3.79 -10.71
C ILE A 175 -2.21 -2.63 -9.83
N GLU A 176 -2.95 -1.53 -9.92
CA GLU A 176 -2.76 -0.33 -9.11
C GLU A 176 -3.96 -0.16 -8.20
N ILE A 177 -3.73 0.03 -6.91
CA ILE A 177 -4.77 0.38 -5.93
C ILE A 177 -4.52 1.80 -5.45
N GLN A 178 -5.45 2.70 -5.74
CA GLN A 178 -5.35 4.11 -5.36
C GLN A 178 -6.33 4.39 -4.24
N ILE A 179 -5.87 5.05 -3.18
CA ILE A 179 -6.73 5.61 -2.14
C ILE A 179 -6.41 7.09 -2.00
N GLU A 180 -7.44 7.91 -2.14
CA GLU A 180 -7.36 9.36 -1.98
C GLU A 180 -6.68 9.73 -0.66
N LYS A 181 -5.73 10.68 -0.68
CA LYS A 181 -4.95 11.16 0.47
C LYS A 181 -4.02 10.13 1.14
N ILE A 182 -3.97 8.89 0.66
CA ILE A 182 -3.04 7.86 1.17
C ILE A 182 -1.96 7.60 0.12
N GLY A 183 -2.35 7.36 -1.12
CA GLY A 183 -1.45 7.11 -2.24
C GLY A 183 -1.80 5.86 -3.03
N THR A 184 -0.85 5.42 -3.87
CA THR A 184 -1.05 4.34 -4.83
C THR A 184 -0.14 3.16 -4.52
N LEU A 185 -0.70 1.95 -4.46
CA LEU A 185 0.07 0.71 -4.40
C LEU A 185 0.05 0.03 -5.76
N VAL A 186 1.22 -0.14 -6.37
CA VAL A 186 1.37 -0.77 -7.69
C VAL A 186 2.08 -2.10 -7.55
N ASN A 187 1.46 -3.17 -8.06
CA ASN A 187 2.04 -4.51 -8.08
C ASN A 187 2.03 -5.09 -9.49
N GLU A 188 3.09 -5.82 -9.83
CA GLU A 188 3.14 -6.67 -11.02
C GLU A 188 2.76 -8.11 -10.65
N VAL A 189 1.85 -8.69 -11.42
CA VAL A 189 1.39 -10.06 -11.23
C VAL A 189 2.43 -11.02 -11.80
N LYS A 190 2.88 -11.97 -10.97
CA LYS A 190 3.73 -13.08 -11.38
C LYS A 190 3.02 -14.37 -11.01
N TYR A 191 3.10 -15.37 -11.88
CA TYR A 191 2.76 -16.74 -11.48
C TYR A 191 3.93 -17.35 -10.74
N ASP A 192 3.63 -18.13 -9.70
CA ASP A 192 4.63 -18.96 -9.07
C ASP A 192 5.16 -19.98 -10.08
N VAL A 193 6.47 -20.11 -10.12
CA VAL A 193 7.13 -21.21 -10.84
C VAL A 193 7.16 -22.37 -9.85
N ILE A 194 6.23 -23.31 -10.01
CA ILE A 194 6.22 -24.57 -9.25
C ILE A 194 7.36 -25.46 -9.74
#